data_AF-A0A432JFW6-F1
#
_entry.id   AF-A0A432JFW6-F1
#
_cell.length_a   1.000
_cell.length_b   1.000
_cell.length_c   1.000
_cell.angle_alpha   90.00
_cell.angle_beta   90.00
_cell.angle_gamma   90.00
#
_symmetry.space_group_name_H-M   'P 1'
#
loop_
_entity.id
_entity.type
_entity.pdbx_description
1 polymer ?
#
loop_
_entity_poly.entity_id
_entity_poly.type
_entity_poly.pdbx_seq_one_letter_code
_entity_poly.pdbx_strand_id
1 'polypeptide(L)'
;MMKKQFKGYIRNLSDGTVEVVAEVFDDDLDTFREILQKGSPLSTVEDLQCEIIDDAEFTVSADMTSMPGAHTIKPVAVINHGKGMYQVHLPLEMYGEWALTMDFSQPQRDRVVTKVVITKTGGGSTHSHD
;
A
#
# COMPACT_ATOMS: atom_id res chain seq x y z
N MET A 1 20.93 15.38 3.26
CA MET A 1 19.72 15.10 2.46
C MET A 1 19.05 13.89 3.07
N MET A 2 17.78 14.00 3.46
CA MET A 2 16.99 12.86 3.95
C MET A 2 16.63 11.95 2.77
N LYS A 3 16.65 10.64 2.97
CA LYS A 3 16.23 9.67 1.95
C LYS A 3 14.71 9.52 2.04
N LYS A 4 13.99 9.75 0.95
CA LYS A 4 12.58 9.35 0.86
C LYS A 4 12.47 7.84 1.00
N GLN A 5 11.50 7.38 1.79
CA GLN A 5 11.19 5.97 1.99
C GLN A 5 9.85 5.66 1.33
N PHE A 6 9.83 4.64 0.48
CA PHE A 6 8.63 4.12 -0.17
C PHE A 6 8.33 2.74 0.40
N LYS A 7 7.06 2.44 0.65
CA LYS A 7 6.63 1.09 1.04
C LYS A 7 6.39 0.27 -0.22
N GLY A 8 6.75 -1.01 -0.19
CA GLY A 8 6.66 -1.87 -1.36
C GLY A 8 7.55 -3.10 -1.28
N TYR A 9 7.73 -3.76 -2.42
CA TYR A 9 8.66 -4.86 -2.58
C TYR A 9 9.47 -4.75 -3.89
N ILE A 10 10.60 -5.45 -3.91
CA ILE A 10 11.46 -5.61 -5.09
C ILE A 10 11.72 -7.10 -5.27
N ARG A 11 11.60 -7.60 -6.51
CA ARG A 11 11.82 -9.01 -6.84
C ARG A 11 12.53 -9.16 -8.19
N ASN A 12 13.55 -10.02 -8.23
CA ASN A 12 14.17 -10.42 -9.50
C ASN A 12 13.26 -11.43 -10.23
N LEU A 13 13.08 -11.25 -11.53
CA LEU A 13 12.34 -12.15 -12.40
C LEU A 13 13.31 -13.10 -13.13
N SER A 14 12.80 -14.25 -13.57
CA SER A 14 13.64 -15.29 -14.20
C SER A 14 14.15 -14.93 -15.60
N ASP A 15 13.57 -13.90 -16.22
CA ASP A 15 14.02 -13.34 -17.50
C ASP A 15 15.17 -12.32 -17.36
N GLY A 16 15.64 -12.09 -16.14
CA GLY A 16 16.72 -11.15 -15.84
C GLY A 16 16.26 -9.71 -15.56
N THR A 17 14.95 -9.46 -15.57
CA THR A 17 14.38 -8.15 -15.20
C THR A 17 14.07 -8.06 -13.70
N VAL A 18 13.71 -6.86 -13.22
CA VAL A 18 13.35 -6.60 -11.82
C VAL A 18 11.95 -6.00 -11.75
N GLU A 19 11.10 -6.58 -10.93
CA GLU A 19 9.78 -6.04 -10.60
C GLU A 19 9.88 -5.21 -9.32
N VAL A 20 9.30 -4.01 -9.36
CA VAL A 20 9.16 -3.11 -8.21
C VAL A 20 7.70 -2.73 -8.08
N VAL A 21 7.12 -3.01 -6.92
CA VAL A 21 5.77 -2.54 -6.56
C VAL A 21 5.91 -1.64 -5.35
N ALA A 22 5.36 -0.43 -5.42
CA ALA A 22 5.43 0.53 -4.33
C ALA A 22 4.12 1.30 -4.16
N GLU A 23 3.81 1.65 -2.92
CA GLU A 23 2.82 2.67 -2.58
C GLU A 23 3.47 4.04 -2.83
N VAL A 24 3.00 4.74 -3.85
CA VAL A 24 3.54 6.04 -4.27
C VAL A 24 2.39 7.02 -4.44
N PHE A 25 2.51 8.20 -3.82
CA PHE A 25 1.57 9.29 -4.02
C PHE A 25 1.86 10.03 -5.34
N ASP A 26 0.83 10.66 -5.91
CA ASP A 26 0.92 11.33 -7.21
C ASP A 26 2.05 12.38 -7.28
N ASP A 27 2.27 13.12 -6.18
CA ASP A 27 3.32 14.15 -6.08
C ASP A 27 4.73 13.58 -5.95
N ASP A 28 4.86 12.32 -5.53
CA ASP A 28 6.13 11.61 -5.37
C ASP A 28 6.49 10.71 -6.55
N LEU A 29 5.57 10.50 -7.50
CA LEU A 29 5.73 9.57 -8.62
C LEU A 29 6.96 9.88 -9.48
N ASP A 30 7.17 11.15 -9.83
CA ASP A 30 8.31 11.56 -10.65
C ASP A 30 9.63 11.35 -9.91
N THR A 31 9.65 11.62 -8.61
CA THR A 31 10.84 11.38 -7.77
C THR A 31 11.14 9.88 -7.70
N PHE A 32 10.11 9.04 -7.53
CA PHE A 32 10.26 7.60 -7.48
C PHE A 32 10.83 7.05 -8.79
N ARG A 33 10.30 7.51 -9.94
CA ARG A 33 10.81 7.15 -11.27
C ARG A 33 12.26 7.56 -11.49
N GLU A 34 12.65 8.76 -11.06
CA GLU A 34 14.03 9.24 -11.17
C GLU A 34 15.00 8.35 -10.37
N ILE A 35 14.61 7.93 -9.16
CA ILE A 35 15.41 7.02 -8.34
C ILE A 35 15.61 5.68 -9.04
N LEU A 36 14.54 5.10 -9.59
CA LEU A 36 14.61 3.85 -10.33
C LEU A 36 15.50 3.98 -11.57
N GLN A 37 15.30 5.02 -12.39
CA GLN A 37 16.07 5.25 -13.61
C GLN A 37 17.57 5.47 -13.34
N LYS A 38 17.91 6.16 -12.25
CA LYS A 38 19.29 6.38 -11.83
C LYS A 38 19.98 5.08 -11.44
N GLY A 39 19.23 4.15 -10.83
CA GLY A 39 19.73 2.85 -10.40
C GLY A 39 20.89 2.94 -9.41
N SER A 40 21.60 1.81 -9.25
CA SER A 40 22.85 1.75 -8.51
C SER A 40 24.04 2.22 -9.37
N PRO A 41 25.17 2.65 -8.78
CA PRO A 41 26.37 3.01 -9.53
C PRO A 41 26.97 1.87 -10.38
N LEU A 42 26.56 0.63 -10.14
CA LEU A 42 27.04 -0.57 -10.84
C LEU A 42 26.01 -1.13 -11.83
N SER A 43 24.90 -0.44 -12.03
CA SER A 43 23.81 -0.86 -12.93
C SER A 43 23.48 0.25 -13.92
N THR A 44 22.94 -0.14 -15.07
CA THR A 44 22.31 0.79 -16.02
C THR A 44 20.87 0.32 -16.22
N VAL A 45 19.92 1.24 -16.09
CA VAL A 45 18.51 0.97 -16.38
C VAL A 45 18.25 1.42 -17.81
N GLU A 46 18.07 0.45 -18.71
CA GLU A 46 17.87 0.72 -20.14
C GLU A 46 16.39 0.98 -20.48
N ASP A 47 15.48 0.33 -19.76
CA ASP A 47 14.04 0.47 -19.91
C ASP A 47 13.37 0.52 -18.53
N LEU A 48 12.33 1.35 -18.40
CA LEU A 48 11.54 1.51 -17.18
C LEU A 48 10.07 1.61 -17.56
N GLN A 49 9.34 0.52 -17.34
CA GLN A 49 7.90 0.46 -17.55
C GLN A 49 7.21 0.65 -16.19
N CYS A 50 6.32 1.64 -16.12
CA CYS A 50 5.53 1.91 -14.93
C CYS A 50 4.06 1.80 -15.27
N GLU A 51 3.37 0.91 -14.57
CA GLU A 51 1.93 0.73 -14.68
C GLU A 51 1.27 1.01 -13.34
N ILE A 52 0.09 1.62 -13.38
CA ILE A 52 -0.76 1.72 -12.20
C ILE A 52 -1.54 0.40 -12.12
N ILE A 53 -1.50 -0.25 -10.96
CA ILE A 53 -2.28 -1.45 -10.73
C ILE A 53 -3.75 -1.03 -10.60
N ASP A 54 -4.50 -1.23 -11.67
CA ASP A 54 -5.89 -0.77 -11.83
C ASP A 54 -6.92 -1.88 -11.66
N ASP A 55 -6.48 -3.12 -11.49
CA ASP A 55 -7.31 -4.32 -11.40
C ASP A 55 -7.06 -5.12 -10.11
N ALA A 56 -6.51 -4.48 -9.08
CA ALA A 56 -6.29 -5.16 -7.81
C ALA A 56 -7.64 -5.57 -7.20
N GLU A 57 -7.75 -6.85 -6.88
CA GLU A 57 -8.87 -7.41 -6.15
C GLU A 57 -8.37 -7.81 -4.78
N PHE A 58 -8.99 -7.27 -3.74
CA PHE A 58 -8.64 -7.59 -2.36
C PHE A 58 -9.80 -7.35 -1.41
N THR A 59 -9.70 -7.97 -0.23
CA THR A 59 -10.60 -7.72 0.89
C THR A 59 -9.86 -7.07 2.04
N VAL A 60 -10.55 -6.25 2.82
CA VAL A 60 -10.01 -5.65 4.04
C VAL A 60 -10.78 -6.13 5.24
N SER A 61 -10.09 -6.74 6.20
CA SER A 61 -10.59 -7.01 7.55
C SER A 61 -9.83 -6.16 8.57
N ALA A 62 -10.37 -6.04 9.78
CA ALA A 62 -9.70 -5.30 10.85
C ALA A 62 -9.88 -5.97 12.20
N ASP A 63 -8.90 -5.84 13.07
CA ASP A 63 -8.96 -6.30 14.46
C ASP A 63 -8.37 -5.24 15.41
N MET A 64 -9.04 -4.98 16.53
CA MET A 64 -8.56 -4.00 17.49
C MET A 64 -7.39 -4.56 18.30
N THR A 65 -6.24 -3.90 18.25
CA THR A 65 -4.99 -4.49 18.77
C THR A 65 -4.92 -4.55 20.29
N SER A 66 -5.67 -3.71 21.00
CA SER A 66 -5.73 -3.71 22.47
C SER A 66 -6.52 -4.88 23.04
N MET A 67 -7.49 -5.42 22.29
CA MET A 67 -8.32 -6.56 22.67
C MET A 67 -8.48 -7.53 21.49
N PRO A 68 -7.41 -8.28 21.15
CA PRO A 68 -7.40 -9.11 19.96
C PRO A 68 -8.53 -10.13 19.91
N GLY A 69 -9.24 -10.20 18.79
CA GLY A 69 -10.36 -11.13 18.58
C GLY A 69 -11.68 -10.76 19.28
N ALA A 70 -11.70 -9.74 20.14
CA ALA A 70 -12.93 -9.25 20.76
C ALA A 70 -13.69 -8.27 19.85
N HIS A 71 -12.96 -7.51 19.04
CA HIS A 71 -13.50 -6.54 18.08
C HIS A 71 -12.88 -6.78 16.72
N THR A 72 -13.53 -7.65 15.94
CA THR A 72 -13.07 -8.05 14.61
C THR A 72 -14.11 -7.69 13.57
N ILE A 73 -13.67 -7.01 12.51
CA ILE A 73 -14.46 -6.76 11.31
C ILE A 73 -14.18 -7.87 10.30
N LYS A 74 -15.24 -8.54 9.84
CA LYS A 74 -15.14 -9.55 8.77
C LYS A 74 -14.59 -8.91 7.49
N PRO A 75 -13.90 -9.68 6.63
CA PRO A 75 -13.39 -9.17 5.35
C PRO A 75 -14.49 -8.48 4.52
N VAL A 76 -14.22 -7.25 4.09
CA VAL A 76 -15.08 -6.46 3.21
C VAL A 76 -14.37 -6.30 1.87
N ALA A 77 -15.07 -6.56 0.77
CA ALA A 77 -14.53 -6.36 -0.57
C ALA A 77 -14.31 -4.86 -0.86
N VAL A 78 -13.22 -4.57 -1.54
CA VAL A 78 -12.85 -3.20 -1.93
C VAL A 78 -13.57 -2.82 -3.22
N ILE A 79 -14.00 -1.55 -3.30
CA ILE A 79 -14.55 -0.95 -4.50
C ILE A 79 -13.38 -0.36 -5.30
N ASN A 80 -13.17 -0.87 -6.50
CA ASN A 80 -12.16 -0.36 -7.43
C ASN A 80 -12.78 0.73 -8.33
N HIS A 81 -12.22 1.93 -8.33
CA HIS A 81 -12.63 3.06 -9.16
C HIS A 81 -11.75 3.26 -10.41
N GLY A 82 -10.77 2.38 -10.64
CA GLY A 82 -9.73 2.49 -11.66
C GLY A 82 -8.67 3.52 -11.30
N LYS A 83 -7.60 3.60 -12.09
CA LYS A 83 -6.48 4.55 -11.91
C LYS A 83 -5.86 4.48 -10.50
N GLY A 84 -5.72 3.28 -9.95
CA GLY A 84 -5.16 3.04 -8.63
C GLY A 84 -6.04 3.53 -7.47
N MET A 85 -7.29 3.93 -7.70
CA MET A 85 -8.20 4.41 -6.66
C MET A 85 -9.08 3.30 -6.09
N TYR A 86 -8.91 3.03 -4.80
CA TYR A 86 -9.60 1.97 -4.08
C TYR A 86 -10.35 2.54 -2.87
N GLN A 87 -11.61 2.14 -2.70
CA GLN A 87 -12.45 2.57 -1.59
C GLN A 87 -12.98 1.38 -0.79
N VAL A 88 -12.88 1.47 0.54
CA VAL A 88 -13.53 0.55 1.46
C VAL A 88 -14.15 1.33 2.61
N HIS A 89 -15.32 0.91 3.06
CA HIS A 89 -15.97 1.43 4.25
C HIS A 89 -16.01 0.34 5.31
N LEU A 90 -15.29 0.56 6.42
CA LEU A 90 -15.25 -0.38 7.54
C LEU A 90 -16.10 0.20 8.69
N PRO A 91 -17.16 -0.50 9.14
CA PRO A 91 -17.98 -0.05 10.26
C PRO A 91 -17.27 -0.34 11.58
N LEU A 92 -16.27 0.46 11.93
CA LEU A 92 -15.53 0.32 13.18
C LEU A 92 -16.39 0.75 14.37
N GLU A 93 -16.49 -0.11 15.38
CA GLU A 93 -17.37 0.11 16.55
C GLU A 93 -16.72 1.02 17.61
N MET A 94 -15.39 1.13 17.60
CA MET A 94 -14.63 1.81 18.65
C MET A 94 -13.40 2.55 18.10
N TYR A 95 -13.04 3.63 18.79
CA TYR A 95 -11.80 4.37 18.57
C TYR A 95 -10.61 3.64 19.22
N GLY A 96 -9.43 3.77 18.62
CA GLY A 96 -8.21 3.12 19.12
C GLY A 96 -7.30 2.64 18.00
N GLU A 97 -6.30 1.82 18.36
CA GLU A 97 -5.42 1.17 17.40
C GLU A 97 -6.08 -0.07 16.80
N TRP A 98 -6.09 -0.13 15.48
CA TRP A 98 -6.60 -1.25 14.69
C TRP A 98 -5.52 -1.78 13.77
N ALA A 99 -5.45 -3.11 13.63
CA ALA A 99 -4.68 -3.77 12.60
C ALA A 99 -5.60 -4.07 11.42
N LEU A 100 -5.38 -3.42 10.28
CA LEU A 100 -6.06 -3.69 9.02
C LEU A 100 -5.28 -4.76 8.28
N THR A 101 -5.96 -5.82 7.87
CA THR A 101 -5.41 -6.87 7.01
C THR A 101 -6.03 -6.74 5.63
N MET A 102 -5.19 -6.50 4.63
CA MET A 102 -5.55 -6.47 3.22
C MET A 102 -5.10 -7.78 2.59
N ASP A 103 -6.06 -8.56 2.11
CA ASP A 103 -5.84 -9.85 1.47
C ASP A 103 -6.05 -9.71 -0.04
N PHE A 104 -4.94 -9.61 -0.78
CA PHE A 104 -4.92 -9.46 -2.23
C PHE A 104 -5.09 -10.82 -2.93
N SER A 105 -5.96 -10.86 -3.93
CA SER A 105 -6.15 -12.00 -4.84
C SER A 105 -5.65 -11.73 -6.25
N GLN A 106 -5.64 -10.47 -6.69
CA GLN A 106 -5.14 -10.01 -7.99
C GLN A 106 -4.28 -8.75 -7.83
N PRO A 107 -3.35 -8.49 -8.76
CA PRO A 107 -2.87 -9.39 -9.82
C PRO A 107 -2.00 -10.54 -9.26
N GLN A 108 -1.50 -10.37 -8.03
CA GLN A 108 -0.76 -11.38 -7.29
C GLN A 108 -1.35 -11.56 -5.90
N ARG A 109 -1.36 -12.81 -5.41
CA ARG A 109 -1.71 -13.08 -4.03
C ARG A 109 -0.68 -12.50 -3.08
N ASP A 110 -1.15 -11.67 -2.16
CA ASP A 110 -0.35 -11.09 -1.09
C ASP A 110 -1.23 -10.76 0.13
N ARG A 111 -0.60 -10.58 1.29
CA ARG A 111 -1.25 -10.15 2.51
C ARG A 111 -0.44 -9.03 3.16
N VAL A 112 -1.07 -7.86 3.27
CA VAL A 112 -0.48 -6.69 3.93
C VAL A 112 -1.22 -6.44 5.24
N VAL A 113 -0.48 -6.23 6.32
CA VAL A 113 -1.04 -5.83 7.62
C VAL A 113 -0.51 -4.45 7.98
N THR A 114 -1.40 -3.48 8.19
CA THR A 114 -1.04 -2.12 8.58
C THR A 114 -1.78 -1.71 9.85
N LYS A 115 -1.10 -0.95 10.72
CA LYS A 115 -1.70 -0.41 11.94
C LYS A 115 -2.15 1.02 11.71
N VAL A 116 -3.37 1.33 12.14
CA VAL A 116 -3.94 2.68 12.09
C VAL A 116 -4.53 3.05 13.44
N VAL A 117 -4.49 4.34 13.79
CA VAL A 117 -5.15 4.87 14.98
C VAL A 117 -6.39 5.65 14.55
N ILE A 118 -7.56 5.18 14.97
CA ILE A 118 -8.85 5.80 14.65
C ILE A 118 -9.28 6.67 15.82
N THR A 119 -9.61 7.93 15.53
CA THR A 119 -10.01 8.93 16.53
C THR A 119 -11.41 9.46 16.24
N LYS A 120 -12.04 10.08 17.25
CA LYS A 120 -13.44 10.54 17.22
C LYS A 120 -13.71 11.70 16.26
N THR A 121 -12.67 12.33 15.73
CA THR A 121 -12.81 13.43 14.79
C THR A 121 -12.71 12.85 13.37
N GLY A 122 -13.65 13.18 12.49
CA GLY A 122 -13.58 12.89 11.05
C GLY A 122 -12.46 13.67 10.35
N GLY A 123 -11.22 13.53 10.84
CA GLY A 123 -10.02 14.12 10.29
C GLY A 123 -9.37 13.10 9.37
N GLY A 124 -9.21 13.47 8.09
CA GLY A 124 -8.38 12.72 7.17
C GLY A 124 -6.98 12.53 7.75
N SER A 125 -6.38 11.39 7.42
CA SER A 125 -5.01 11.05 7.78
C SER A 125 -4.07 12.15 7.29
N THR A 126 -3.66 13.06 8.18
CA THR A 126 -2.49 13.90 7.91
C THR A 126 -1.28 13.02 8.10
N HIS A 127 -0.66 12.58 7.00
CA HIS A 127 0.70 12.07 7.04
C HIS A 127 1.60 13.21 7.53
N SER A 128 2.02 13.15 8.79
CA SER A 128 3.11 13.98 9.27
C SER A 128 4.42 13.39 8.75
N HIS A 129 5.05 14.08 7.80
CA HIS A 129 6.46 13.87 7.47
C HIS A 129 7.32 14.59 8.52
N ASP A 130 8.18 13.83 9.20
CA ASP A 130 9.42 14.32 9.81
C ASP A 130 10.60 13.76 9.00
#